data_AF-A0A973FKP4-F1
#
_entry.id   AF-A0A973FKP4-F1
#
_cell.length_a   1.000
_cell.length_b   1.000
_cell.length_c   1.000
_cell.angle_alpha   90.00
_cell.angle_beta   90.00
_cell.angle_gamma   90.00
#
_symmetry.space_group_name_H-M   'P 1'
#
loop_
_entity.id
_entity.type
_entity.pdbx_description
1 polymer ?
#
loop_
_entity_poly.entity_id
_entity_poly.type
_entity_poly.pdbx_seq_one_letter_code
_entity_poly.pdbx_strand_id
1 'polypeptide(L)'
;MRRAILLFAILMLTTPLLASAEDGYVYGDNHCFYFSAPTGWVADHLSGKSQGLAFVFYPSNSTWSKATTVIYARVADKSNNIKEPKDQVAQTLEQFHKEYDSPNSKAEKVSTIKSRSGVVGEIYKFTGDKWGNTELVAYFNGRNTINFFVMTSRDAKDLEGHRKALEELVQSYREANDCKPCDEPSNASSCKDDAEIMKKLPSTLSEAKALGDQQEKADATRDYHRTSLMPYFGNKYSGIFKRCFDTISKPDDRAFTFVAAINSDGSVLRVYRDLETNIFQCMNATLTKDHFPKPPVAPFFLSVEMKFTP
;
A
#
# COMPACT_ATOMS: atom_id res chain seq x y z
N MET A 1 -26.81 -38.55 -49.92
CA MET A 1 -26.94 -38.09 -48.52
C MET A 1 -25.66 -37.34 -48.13
N ARG A 2 -25.67 -36.00 -48.15
CA ARG A 2 -24.54 -35.16 -47.71
C ARG A 2 -24.80 -34.72 -46.27
N ARG A 3 -23.93 -35.11 -45.33
CA ARG A 3 -23.99 -34.67 -43.93
C ARG A 3 -23.31 -33.31 -43.83
N ALA A 4 -24.07 -32.27 -43.46
CA ALA A 4 -23.52 -30.96 -43.11
C ALA A 4 -23.01 -31.02 -41.66
N ILE A 5 -21.74 -30.66 -41.45
CA ILE A 5 -21.14 -30.48 -40.12
C ILE A 5 -21.24 -28.99 -39.80
N LEU A 6 -22.10 -28.63 -38.83
CA LEU A 6 -22.11 -27.29 -38.24
C LEU A 6 -20.94 -27.17 -37.24
N LEU A 7 -19.97 -26.32 -37.56
CA LEU A 7 -18.92 -25.87 -36.64
C LEU A 7 -19.48 -24.72 -35.79
N PHE A 8 -19.73 -24.99 -34.50
CA PHE A 8 -20.06 -23.98 -33.51
C PHE A 8 -18.75 -23.30 -33.06
N ALA A 9 -18.44 -22.14 -33.64
CA ALA A 9 -17.35 -21.30 -33.17
C ALA A 9 -17.79 -20.60 -31.87
N ILE A 10 -17.39 -21.13 -30.72
CA ILE A 10 -17.57 -20.48 -29.42
C ILE A 10 -16.57 -19.33 -29.34
N LEU A 11 -17.07 -18.12 -29.61
CA LEU A 11 -16.35 -16.87 -29.39
C LEU A 11 -16.17 -16.67 -27.88
N MET A 12 -15.04 -17.09 -27.32
CA MET A 12 -14.68 -16.77 -25.94
C MET A 12 -14.46 -15.26 -25.83
N LEU A 13 -15.49 -14.53 -25.39
CA LEU A 13 -15.32 -13.19 -24.84
C LEU A 13 -14.53 -13.33 -23.54
N THR A 14 -13.21 -13.21 -23.62
CA THR A 14 -12.35 -13.01 -22.46
C THR A 14 -12.68 -11.63 -21.90
N THR A 15 -13.59 -11.57 -20.93
CA THR A 15 -13.74 -10.39 -20.08
C THR A 15 -12.42 -10.24 -19.31
N PRO A 16 -11.64 -9.17 -19.52
CA PRO A 16 -10.48 -8.92 -18.68
C PRO A 16 -10.98 -8.83 -17.24
N LEU A 17 -10.39 -9.63 -16.35
CA LEU A 17 -10.58 -9.49 -14.92
C LEU A 17 -10.08 -8.08 -14.58
N LEU A 18 -11.02 -7.15 -14.38
CA LEU A 18 -10.67 -5.84 -13.83
C LEU A 18 -10.11 -6.11 -12.44
N ALA A 19 -8.78 -6.11 -12.33
CA ALA A 19 -8.13 -5.93 -11.06
C ALA A 19 -8.73 -4.66 -10.46
N SER A 20 -9.48 -4.80 -9.37
CA SER A 20 -10.02 -3.65 -8.65
C SER A 20 -8.83 -2.76 -8.32
N ALA A 21 -8.77 -1.57 -8.91
CA ALA A 21 -7.78 -0.57 -8.51
C ALA A 21 -7.94 -0.39 -7.00
N GLU A 22 -6.88 -0.65 -6.24
CA GLU A 22 -6.94 -0.61 -4.78
C GLU A 22 -7.05 0.84 -4.35
N ASP A 23 -8.24 1.25 -3.92
CA ASP A 23 -8.43 2.60 -3.39
C ASP A 23 -7.63 2.75 -2.10
N GLY A 24 -6.74 3.74 -2.06
CA GLY A 24 -5.98 4.13 -0.89
C GLY A 24 -6.31 5.55 -0.45
N TYR A 25 -5.99 5.86 0.80
CA TYR A 25 -6.36 7.10 1.47
C TYR A 25 -5.18 7.62 2.29
N VAL A 26 -4.65 8.79 1.94
CA VAL A 26 -3.64 9.50 2.72
C VAL A 26 -4.34 10.54 3.57
N TYR A 27 -4.03 10.58 4.86
CA TYR A 27 -4.59 11.54 5.80
C TYR A 27 -3.58 12.01 6.83
N GLY A 28 -3.82 13.21 7.36
CA GLY A 28 -3.11 13.82 8.48
C GLY A 28 -3.93 14.99 9.03
N ASP A 29 -3.33 15.80 9.91
CA ASP A 29 -4.04 16.84 10.67
C ASP A 29 -4.77 17.88 9.80
N ASN A 30 -4.31 18.11 8.56
CA ASN A 30 -4.80 19.16 7.67
C ASN A 30 -5.02 18.73 6.21
N HIS A 31 -4.89 17.43 5.90
CA HIS A 31 -4.99 16.90 4.54
C HIS A 31 -5.62 15.53 4.52
N CYS A 32 -6.39 15.28 3.47
CA CYS A 32 -7.02 14.00 3.20
C CYS A 32 -7.21 13.88 1.69
N PHE A 33 -6.69 12.81 1.08
CA PHE A 33 -6.93 12.54 -0.33
C PHE A 33 -6.95 11.05 -0.62
N TYR A 34 -7.71 10.69 -1.62
CA TYR A 34 -7.80 9.33 -2.11
C TYR A 34 -7.06 9.18 -3.44
N PHE A 35 -6.68 7.94 -3.71
CA PHE A 35 -6.12 7.48 -4.98
C PHE A 35 -6.54 6.04 -5.21
N SER A 36 -6.26 5.51 -6.39
CA SER A 36 -6.34 4.09 -6.68
C SER A 36 -4.97 3.59 -7.13
N ALA A 37 -4.53 2.43 -6.63
CA ALA A 37 -3.25 1.85 -6.98
C ALA A 37 -3.14 1.64 -8.50
N PRO A 38 -1.99 1.93 -9.12
CA PRO A 38 -1.79 1.63 -10.53
C PRO A 38 -1.94 0.15 -10.83
N THR A 39 -2.41 -0.17 -12.03
CA THR A 39 -2.55 -1.55 -12.49
C THR A 39 -1.19 -2.25 -12.47
N GLY A 40 -1.11 -3.41 -11.80
CA GLY A 40 0.13 -4.19 -11.69
C GLY A 40 1.11 -3.68 -10.63
N TRP A 41 0.71 -2.71 -9.81
CA TRP A 41 1.49 -2.17 -8.69
C TRP A 41 0.82 -2.53 -7.36
N VAL A 42 1.65 -2.73 -6.34
CA VAL A 42 1.21 -2.90 -4.95
C VAL A 42 1.13 -1.51 -4.32
N ALA A 43 0.02 -1.20 -3.64
CA ALA A 43 -0.07 -0.07 -2.72
C ALA A 43 0.27 -0.54 -1.30
N ASP A 44 1.27 0.07 -0.67
CA ASP A 44 1.86 -0.38 0.59
C ASP A 44 2.02 0.80 1.55
N HIS A 45 1.35 0.76 2.69
CA HIS A 45 1.41 1.80 3.74
C HIS A 45 2.42 1.49 4.85
N LEU A 46 3.16 0.37 4.74
CA LEU A 46 4.08 -0.12 5.76
C LEU A 46 5.54 0.02 5.35
N SER A 47 5.90 -0.36 4.11
CA SER A 47 7.31 -0.48 3.69
C SER A 47 8.08 0.85 3.69
N GLY A 48 7.39 1.98 3.46
CA GLY A 48 7.98 3.32 3.51
C GLY A 48 7.86 4.04 4.86
N LYS A 49 7.21 3.43 5.86
CA LYS A 49 6.81 4.12 7.09
C LYS A 49 8.00 4.63 7.91
N SER A 50 9.09 3.86 7.99
CA SER A 50 10.32 4.28 8.68
C SER A 50 11.01 5.49 8.03
N GLN A 51 10.64 5.81 6.79
CA GLN A 51 11.13 6.97 6.02
C GLN A 51 10.14 8.14 6.06
N GLY A 52 9.09 8.04 6.90
CA GLY A 52 8.03 9.04 7.00
C GLY A 52 7.07 9.06 5.79
N LEU A 53 7.00 7.99 5.00
CA LEU A 53 6.12 7.89 3.84
C LEU A 53 4.81 7.22 4.25
N ALA A 54 3.69 7.90 4.01
CA ALA A 54 2.35 7.37 4.33
C ALA A 54 1.95 6.21 3.40
N PHE A 55 2.32 6.30 2.12
CA PHE A 55 2.08 5.28 1.11
C PHE A 55 3.22 5.20 0.12
N VAL A 56 3.59 3.98 -0.23
CA VAL A 56 4.54 3.65 -1.30
C VAL A 56 3.91 2.67 -2.27
N PHE A 57 4.46 2.65 -3.49
CA PHE A 57 4.02 1.77 -4.55
C PHE A 57 5.24 1.18 -5.25
N TYR A 58 5.15 -0.10 -5.57
CA TYR A 58 6.16 -0.82 -6.34
C TYR A 58 5.51 -1.86 -7.27
N PRO A 59 6.17 -2.26 -8.37
CA PRO A 59 5.66 -3.32 -9.23
C PRO A 59 5.36 -4.60 -8.46
N SER A 60 4.24 -5.25 -8.77
CA SER A 60 3.74 -6.46 -8.06
C SER A 60 4.67 -7.68 -8.10
N ASN A 61 5.64 -7.69 -9.01
CA ASN A 61 6.68 -8.73 -9.09
C ASN A 61 7.96 -8.35 -8.33
N SER A 62 7.93 -7.31 -7.50
CA SER A 62 9.09 -6.77 -6.77
C SER A 62 8.72 -6.40 -5.32
N THR A 63 9.67 -5.79 -4.61
CA THR A 63 9.48 -5.24 -3.27
C THR A 63 9.93 -3.78 -3.24
N TRP A 64 9.47 -3.01 -2.25
CA TRP A 64 9.92 -1.64 -2.00
C TRP A 64 11.45 -1.49 -2.02
N SER A 65 12.18 -2.44 -1.42
CA SER A 65 13.64 -2.41 -1.34
C SER A 65 14.37 -2.85 -2.62
N LYS A 66 13.71 -3.58 -3.52
CA LYS A 66 14.34 -4.18 -4.71
C LYS A 66 13.94 -3.51 -6.03
N ALA A 67 12.77 -2.89 -6.08
CA ALA A 67 12.25 -2.26 -7.29
C ALA A 67 13.17 -1.14 -7.78
N THR A 68 13.41 -1.09 -9.10
CA THR A 68 14.24 -0.04 -9.73
C THR A 68 13.50 1.29 -9.76
N THR A 69 12.24 1.26 -10.20
CA THR A 69 11.29 2.37 -10.10
C THR A 69 10.30 2.14 -8.98
N VAL A 70 10.08 3.15 -8.16
CA VAL A 70 9.04 3.18 -7.11
C VAL A 70 8.26 4.48 -7.17
N ILE A 71 7.05 4.47 -6.60
CA ILE A 71 6.27 5.69 -6.38
C ILE A 71 6.04 5.85 -4.88
N TYR A 72 5.99 7.07 -4.37
CA TYR A 72 5.55 7.32 -3.01
C TYR A 72 4.77 8.63 -2.89
N ALA A 73 3.85 8.68 -1.94
CA ALA A 73 3.04 9.85 -1.65
C ALA A 73 3.73 10.73 -0.61
N ARG A 74 3.69 12.04 -0.82
CA ARG A 74 4.12 13.06 0.15
C ARG A 74 3.16 14.24 0.15
N VAL A 75 3.27 15.01 1.22
CA VAL A 75 2.49 16.22 1.47
C VAL A 75 3.44 17.29 2.00
N ALA A 76 3.23 18.52 1.55
CA ALA A 76 3.86 19.71 2.11
C ALA A 76 2.78 20.69 2.57
N ASP A 77 2.94 21.25 3.76
CA ASP A 77 2.02 22.25 4.27
C ASP A 77 2.14 23.55 3.48
N LYS A 78 1.00 24.14 3.14
CA LYS A 78 1.03 25.51 2.65
C LYS A 78 1.44 26.44 3.77
N SER A 79 2.32 27.36 3.42
CA SER A 79 2.87 28.36 4.31
C SER A 79 3.09 29.68 3.57
N ASN A 80 3.69 30.67 4.24
CA ASN A 80 4.05 31.92 3.57
C ASN A 80 5.04 31.70 2.40
N ASN A 81 5.82 30.63 2.45
CA ASN A 81 6.86 30.31 1.46
C ASN A 81 6.44 29.22 0.46
N ILE A 82 5.39 28.45 0.75
CA ILE A 82 4.89 27.37 -0.10
C ILE A 82 3.40 27.62 -0.35
N LYS A 83 3.03 28.16 -1.50
CA LYS A 83 1.62 28.45 -1.83
C LYS A 83 1.13 27.61 -3.00
N GLU A 84 2.04 27.31 -3.93
CA GLU A 84 1.78 26.58 -5.17
C GLU A 84 2.84 25.48 -5.39
N PRO A 85 2.57 24.49 -6.26
CA PRO A 85 3.52 23.44 -6.60
C PRO A 85 4.94 23.95 -6.95
N LYS A 86 5.04 25.03 -7.73
CA LYS A 86 6.33 25.62 -8.12
C LYS A 86 7.18 26.07 -6.91
N ASP A 87 6.53 26.50 -5.83
CA ASP A 87 7.23 26.95 -4.62
C ASP A 87 7.82 25.74 -3.88
N GLN A 88 7.04 24.65 -3.80
CA GLN A 88 7.52 23.38 -3.27
C GLN A 88 8.68 22.82 -4.10
N VAL A 89 8.60 22.90 -5.43
CA VAL A 89 9.69 22.50 -6.34
C VAL A 89 10.96 23.30 -6.06
N ALA A 90 10.84 24.62 -5.91
CA ALA A 90 11.97 25.50 -5.60
C ALA A 90 12.62 25.14 -4.25
N GLN A 91 11.81 24.89 -3.23
CA GLN A 91 12.31 24.47 -1.91
C GLN A 91 12.99 23.10 -1.98
N THR A 92 12.44 22.13 -2.72
CA THR A 92 13.07 20.82 -2.91
C THR A 92 14.43 20.95 -3.60
N LEU A 93 14.56 21.81 -4.61
CA LEU A 93 15.87 22.07 -5.24
C LEU A 93 16.87 22.72 -4.29
N GLU A 94 16.42 23.70 -3.50
CA GLU A 94 17.27 24.32 -2.48
C GLU A 94 17.78 23.28 -1.47
N GLN A 95 16.91 22.35 -1.06
CA GLN A 95 17.28 21.26 -0.17
C GLN A 95 18.30 20.32 -0.82
N PHE A 96 18.10 19.94 -2.09
CA PHE A 96 19.07 19.13 -2.83
C PHE A 96 20.44 19.81 -2.92
N HIS A 97 20.47 21.11 -3.16
CA HIS A 97 21.71 21.87 -3.29
C HIS A 97 22.44 22.03 -1.95
N LYS A 98 21.71 22.31 -0.86
CA LYS A 98 22.30 22.68 0.43
C LYS A 98 22.49 21.50 1.38
N GLU A 99 21.53 20.60 1.46
CA GLU A 99 21.50 19.54 2.48
C GLU A 99 21.95 18.19 1.93
N TYR A 100 21.69 17.93 0.65
CA TYR A 100 21.95 16.62 0.05
C TYR A 100 23.17 16.57 -0.87
N ASP A 101 23.98 17.64 -0.94
CA ASP A 101 25.21 17.72 -1.74
C ASP A 101 24.97 17.34 -3.21
N SER A 102 23.89 17.89 -3.78
CA SER A 102 23.47 17.62 -5.15
C SER A 102 23.33 18.93 -5.93
N PRO A 103 24.39 19.76 -6.05
CA PRO A 103 24.32 21.12 -6.62
C PRO A 103 23.92 21.17 -8.10
N ASN A 104 24.04 20.05 -8.80
CA ASN A 104 23.65 19.92 -10.21
C ASN A 104 22.17 19.52 -10.39
N SER A 105 21.43 19.35 -9.28
CA SER A 105 20.01 19.00 -9.33
C SER A 105 19.22 20.10 -10.00
N LYS A 106 18.31 19.70 -10.88
CA LYS A 106 17.45 20.60 -11.67
C LYS A 106 16.05 20.02 -11.78
N ALA A 107 15.07 20.92 -11.85
CA ALA A 107 13.67 20.57 -12.05
C ALA A 107 13.11 21.30 -13.27
N GLU A 108 12.38 20.58 -14.12
CA GLU A 108 11.67 21.14 -15.27
C GLU A 108 10.19 20.78 -15.23
N LYS A 109 9.31 21.73 -15.53
CA LYS A 109 7.89 21.42 -15.68
C LYS A 109 7.69 20.69 -17.01
N VAL A 110 7.15 19.49 -16.95
CA VAL A 110 6.93 18.63 -18.13
C VAL A 110 5.50 18.76 -18.66
N SER A 111 4.51 18.85 -17.78
CA SER A 111 3.11 18.97 -18.20
C SER A 111 2.21 19.56 -17.12
N THR A 112 1.04 20.04 -17.54
CA THR A 112 -0.12 20.26 -16.66
C THR A 112 -1.01 19.02 -16.75
N ILE A 113 -1.51 18.57 -15.61
CA ILE A 113 -2.36 17.39 -15.48
C ILE A 113 -3.72 17.77 -14.89
N LYS A 114 -4.72 16.92 -15.14
CA LYS A 114 -6.04 17.02 -14.54
C LYS A 114 -6.51 15.63 -14.14
N SER A 115 -6.88 15.45 -12.89
CA SER A 115 -7.46 14.20 -12.41
C SER A 115 -8.89 14.02 -12.92
N ARG A 116 -9.46 12.82 -12.80
CA ARG A 116 -10.86 12.57 -13.17
C ARG A 116 -11.85 13.34 -12.29
N SER A 117 -11.48 13.62 -11.04
CA SER A 117 -12.25 14.48 -10.13
C SER A 117 -12.16 15.97 -10.47
N GLY A 118 -11.35 16.33 -11.48
CA GLY A 118 -11.22 17.68 -12.00
C GLY A 118 -10.14 18.51 -11.35
N VAL A 119 -9.37 17.95 -10.40
CA VAL A 119 -8.26 18.67 -9.74
C VAL A 119 -7.12 18.85 -10.74
N VAL A 120 -6.64 20.09 -10.86
CA VAL A 120 -5.52 20.45 -11.73
C VAL A 120 -4.22 20.33 -10.95
N GLY A 121 -3.19 19.83 -11.62
CA GLY A 121 -1.85 19.66 -11.07
C GLY A 121 -0.77 19.87 -12.12
N GLU A 122 0.46 19.62 -11.73
CA GLU A 122 1.65 19.81 -12.56
C GLU A 122 2.61 18.65 -12.39
N ILE A 123 3.22 18.19 -13.48
CA ILE A 123 4.31 17.21 -13.42
C ILE A 123 5.63 17.93 -13.63
N TYR A 124 6.56 17.72 -12.72
CA TYR A 124 7.94 18.16 -12.83
C TYR A 124 8.87 16.95 -12.96
N LYS A 125 9.95 17.10 -13.73
CA LYS A 125 11.02 16.12 -13.81
C LYS A 125 12.25 16.64 -13.07
N PHE A 126 12.76 15.85 -12.14
CA PHE A 126 14.00 16.12 -11.42
C PHE A 126 15.13 15.23 -11.95
N THR A 127 16.32 15.81 -12.10
CA THR A 127 17.53 15.10 -12.54
C THR A 127 18.76 15.74 -11.90
N GLY A 128 19.89 15.02 -11.90
CA GLY A 128 21.19 15.57 -11.50
C GLY A 128 21.47 15.50 -10.00
N ASP A 129 20.72 14.66 -9.27
CA ASP A 129 21.08 14.32 -7.91
C ASP A 129 22.40 13.52 -7.86
N LYS A 130 23.06 13.47 -6.70
CA LYS A 130 24.33 12.75 -6.56
C LYS A 130 24.21 11.22 -6.68
N TRP A 131 22.99 10.69 -6.59
CA TRP A 131 22.71 9.26 -6.66
C TRP A 131 22.39 8.80 -8.08
N GLY A 132 22.27 9.74 -9.03
CA GLY A 132 21.94 9.47 -10.43
C GLY A 132 20.45 9.17 -10.66
N ASN A 133 19.57 9.45 -9.70
CA ASN A 133 18.15 9.20 -9.88
C ASN A 133 17.52 10.20 -10.85
N THR A 134 16.48 9.74 -11.53
CA THR A 134 15.55 10.60 -12.26
C THR A 134 14.18 10.46 -11.63
N GLU A 135 13.52 11.59 -11.40
CA GLU A 135 12.18 11.61 -10.80
C GLU A 135 11.17 12.30 -11.70
N LEU A 136 9.94 11.78 -11.69
CA LEU A 136 8.75 12.48 -12.16
C LEU A 136 7.84 12.69 -10.94
N VAL A 137 7.52 13.94 -10.67
CA VAL A 137 6.73 14.33 -9.50
C VAL A 137 5.44 14.98 -9.97
N ALA A 138 4.31 14.37 -9.65
CA ALA A 138 2.99 14.91 -9.91
C ALA A 138 2.49 15.66 -8.67
N TYR A 139 2.40 16.99 -8.77
CA TYR A 139 1.93 17.87 -7.71
C TYR A 139 0.47 18.28 -7.94
N PHE A 140 -0.29 18.33 -6.85
CA PHE A 140 -1.67 18.81 -6.79
C PHE A 140 -1.78 19.93 -5.77
N ASN A 141 -2.51 20.97 -6.15
CA ASN A 141 -2.82 22.07 -5.25
C ASN A 141 -4.01 21.67 -4.37
N GLY A 142 -3.74 21.06 -3.21
CA GLY A 142 -4.76 20.77 -2.20
C GLY A 142 -5.24 22.05 -1.50
N ARG A 143 -6.25 21.95 -0.63
CA ARG A 143 -6.77 23.12 0.11
C ARG A 143 -5.72 23.74 1.01
N ASN A 144 -5.15 22.96 1.93
CA ASN A 144 -4.19 23.43 2.92
C ASN A 144 -2.76 22.96 2.65
N THR A 145 -2.56 22.11 1.66
CA THR A 145 -1.30 21.43 1.40
C THR A 145 -1.00 21.36 -0.10
N ILE A 146 0.25 21.11 -0.44
CA ILE A 146 0.67 20.60 -1.73
C ILE A 146 0.80 19.08 -1.60
N ASN A 147 -0.08 18.34 -2.26
CA ASN A 147 -0.07 16.87 -2.25
C ASN A 147 0.67 16.40 -3.50
N PHE A 148 1.53 15.38 -3.37
CA PHE A 148 2.29 14.94 -4.52
C PHE A 148 2.68 13.47 -4.48
N PHE A 149 2.76 12.88 -5.68
CA PHE A 149 3.33 11.56 -5.91
C PHE A 149 4.69 11.71 -6.57
N VAL A 150 5.71 11.11 -5.98
CA VAL A 150 7.07 11.06 -6.52
C VAL A 150 7.28 9.68 -7.13
N MET A 151 7.43 9.59 -8.45
CA MET A 151 7.98 8.42 -9.11
C MET A 151 9.49 8.63 -9.26
N THR A 152 10.30 7.78 -8.64
CA THR A 152 11.76 7.87 -8.68
C THR A 152 12.35 6.58 -9.23
N SER A 153 13.43 6.69 -9.99
CA SER A 153 14.12 5.53 -10.55
C SER A 153 15.62 5.74 -10.63
N ARG A 154 16.34 4.64 -10.39
CA ARG A 154 17.78 4.51 -10.66
C ARG A 154 18.10 4.30 -12.14
N ASP A 155 17.09 4.13 -12.98
CA ASP A 155 17.21 3.97 -14.43
C ASP A 155 16.18 4.85 -15.15
N ALA A 156 16.65 5.86 -15.90
CA ALA A 156 15.78 6.80 -16.61
C ALA A 156 14.89 6.12 -17.67
N LYS A 157 15.32 5.00 -18.26
CA LYS A 157 14.50 4.23 -19.21
C LYS A 157 13.42 3.44 -18.49
N ASP A 158 13.74 2.87 -17.33
CA ASP A 158 12.76 2.16 -16.49
C ASP A 158 11.69 3.12 -15.95
N LEU A 159 12.09 4.35 -15.59
CA LEU A 159 11.16 5.42 -15.21
C LEU A 159 10.13 5.69 -16.31
N GLU A 160 10.61 5.88 -17.54
CA GLU A 160 9.75 6.16 -18.69
C GLU A 160 8.83 4.97 -19.01
N GLY A 161 9.35 3.74 -18.93
CA GLY A 161 8.56 2.52 -19.10
C GLY A 161 7.42 2.38 -18.11
N HIS A 162 7.53 3.02 -16.93
CA HIS A 162 6.52 3.02 -15.89
C HIS A 162 5.70 4.31 -15.80
N ARG A 163 5.91 5.30 -16.67
CA ARG A 163 5.19 6.60 -16.65
C ARG A 163 3.67 6.44 -16.51
N LYS A 164 3.10 5.46 -17.23
CA LYS A 164 1.66 5.17 -17.19
C LYS A 164 1.14 4.90 -15.76
N ALA A 165 1.96 4.32 -14.87
CA ALA A 165 1.57 4.09 -13.49
C ALA A 165 1.37 5.39 -12.71
N LEU A 166 2.25 6.39 -12.94
CA LEU A 166 2.07 7.73 -12.36
C LEU A 166 0.81 8.40 -12.94
N GLU A 167 0.56 8.24 -14.23
CA GLU A 167 -0.64 8.78 -14.88
C GLU A 167 -1.93 8.17 -14.31
N GLU A 168 -1.96 6.85 -14.05
CA GLU A 168 -3.10 6.20 -13.41
C GLU A 168 -3.37 6.75 -11.99
N LEU A 169 -2.33 6.94 -11.19
CA LEU A 169 -2.44 7.61 -9.88
C LEU A 169 -2.97 9.03 -10.02
N VAL A 170 -2.42 9.81 -10.96
CA VAL A 170 -2.86 11.17 -11.25
C VAL A 170 -4.33 11.22 -11.62
N GLN A 171 -4.79 10.30 -12.47
CA GLN A 171 -6.18 10.22 -12.89
C GLN A 171 -7.11 9.86 -11.72
N SER A 172 -6.65 9.00 -10.80
CA SER A 172 -7.42 8.56 -9.63
C SER A 172 -7.48 9.58 -8.48
N TYR A 173 -6.55 10.55 -8.48
CA TYR A 173 -6.44 11.53 -7.40
C TYR A 173 -7.75 12.29 -7.19
N ARG A 174 -8.19 12.34 -5.94
CA ARG A 174 -9.31 13.19 -5.50
C ARG A 174 -9.05 13.65 -4.08
N GLU A 175 -9.21 14.95 -3.85
CA GLU A 175 -9.18 15.49 -2.49
C GLU A 175 -10.47 15.08 -1.77
N ALA A 176 -10.38 14.67 -0.51
CA ALA A 176 -11.58 14.37 0.28
C ALA A 176 -12.34 15.67 0.56
N ASN A 177 -13.66 15.69 0.36
CA ASN A 177 -14.48 16.91 0.52
C ASN A 177 -14.61 17.34 1.99
N ASP A 178 -14.63 16.37 2.88
CA ASP A 178 -14.76 16.45 4.33
C ASP A 178 -13.55 15.81 4.98
N CYS A 179 -12.40 16.48 4.92
CA CYS A 179 -11.21 16.04 5.66
C CYS A 179 -11.46 16.16 7.16
N LYS A 180 -12.14 15.14 7.67
CA LYS A 180 -12.49 14.88 9.05
C LYS A 180 -12.08 13.45 9.33
N PRO A 181 -10.76 13.16 9.30
CA PRO A 181 -10.29 11.78 9.43
C PRO A 181 -10.83 11.10 10.70
N CYS A 182 -11.30 11.90 11.68
CA CYS A 182 -11.65 11.49 13.02
C CYS A 182 -13.06 11.91 13.52
N ASP A 183 -13.89 12.58 12.71
CA ASP A 183 -15.24 13.02 13.16
C ASP A 183 -16.38 12.12 12.66
N GLU A 184 -16.09 11.16 11.78
CA GLU A 184 -17.01 10.08 11.45
C GLU A 184 -17.08 9.09 12.63
N PRO A 185 -18.28 8.77 13.18
CA PRO A 185 -18.40 7.84 14.32
C PRO A 185 -17.77 6.47 14.07
N SER A 186 -17.63 6.05 12.81
CA SER A 186 -16.97 4.80 12.43
C SER A 186 -15.43 4.86 12.43
N ASN A 187 -14.85 6.06 12.34
CA ASN A 187 -13.40 6.29 12.22
C ASN A 187 -12.83 7.12 13.40
N ALA A 188 -13.67 7.57 14.33
CA ALA A 188 -13.24 8.29 15.53
C ALA A 188 -12.34 7.44 16.45
N SER A 189 -12.52 6.10 16.48
CA SER A 189 -11.64 5.19 17.22
C SER A 189 -10.32 4.91 16.51
N SER A 190 -10.30 4.85 15.17
CA SER A 190 -9.06 4.59 14.40
C SER A 190 -8.08 5.77 14.47
N CYS A 191 -8.57 7.00 14.62
CA CYS A 191 -7.70 8.18 14.63
C CYS A 191 -6.85 8.38 15.88
N LYS A 192 -7.39 8.09 17.07
CA LYS A 192 -6.67 8.32 18.34
C LYS A 192 -5.98 7.06 18.83
N ASP A 193 -6.59 5.91 18.61
CA ASP A 193 -6.04 4.65 19.06
C ASP A 193 -4.99 4.12 18.07
N ASP A 194 -5.13 4.27 16.75
CA ASP A 194 -4.19 3.64 15.80
C ASP A 194 -2.81 4.29 15.83
N ALA A 195 -2.71 5.62 15.99
CA ALA A 195 -1.41 6.28 16.09
C ALA A 195 -0.64 5.87 17.37
N GLU A 196 -1.34 5.63 18.47
CA GLU A 196 -0.74 5.16 19.73
C GLU A 196 -0.51 3.64 19.73
N ILE A 197 -1.45 2.85 19.22
CA ILE A 197 -1.34 1.41 18.97
C ILE A 197 -0.19 1.11 18.01
N MET A 198 0.01 1.93 16.98
CA MET A 198 1.13 1.82 16.05
C MET A 198 2.48 2.06 16.71
N LYS A 199 2.56 2.87 17.79
CA LYS A 199 3.78 2.99 18.61
C LYS A 199 3.99 1.78 19.51
N LYS A 200 2.91 1.08 19.88
CA LYS A 200 2.93 -0.15 20.68
C LYS A 200 3.17 -1.41 19.83
N LEU A 201 3.20 -1.29 18.50
CA LEU A 201 3.49 -2.42 17.64
C LEU A 201 4.94 -2.88 17.83
N PRO A 202 5.17 -4.19 18.00
CA PRO A 202 6.51 -4.75 18.08
C PRO A 202 7.30 -4.48 16.80
N SER A 203 8.62 -4.45 16.92
CA SER A 203 9.52 -4.19 15.81
C SER A 203 9.85 -5.45 15.03
N THR A 204 9.89 -6.60 15.72
CA THR A 204 10.29 -7.91 15.16
C THR A 204 9.16 -8.94 15.19
N LEU A 205 9.28 -9.99 14.36
CA LEU A 205 8.39 -11.15 14.42
C LEU A 205 8.44 -11.84 15.78
N SER A 206 9.62 -11.97 16.39
CA SER A 206 9.78 -12.67 17.67
C SER A 206 8.98 -11.98 18.79
N GLU A 207 9.06 -10.65 18.86
CA GLU A 207 8.27 -9.84 19.79
C GLU A 207 6.76 -9.96 19.51
N ALA A 208 6.36 -9.90 18.23
CA ALA A 208 4.96 -10.06 17.83
C ALA A 208 4.40 -11.45 18.18
N LYS A 209 5.22 -12.49 18.00
CA LYS A 209 4.86 -13.87 18.34
C LYS A 209 4.71 -14.02 19.84
N ALA A 210 5.65 -13.49 20.63
CA ALA A 210 5.56 -13.55 22.09
C ALA A 210 4.28 -12.89 22.62
N LEU A 211 3.88 -11.76 22.04
CA LEU A 211 2.61 -11.10 22.37
C LEU A 211 1.40 -11.94 21.95
N GLY A 212 1.41 -12.55 20.77
CA GLY A 212 0.36 -13.46 20.31
C GLY A 212 0.21 -14.69 21.21
N ASP A 213 1.32 -15.36 21.52
CA ASP A 213 1.35 -16.53 22.40
C ASP A 213 0.86 -16.19 23.83
N GLN A 214 1.11 -14.96 24.29
CA GLN A 214 0.59 -14.46 25.57
C GLN A 214 -0.92 -14.20 25.51
N GLN A 215 -1.39 -13.50 24.47
CA GLN A 215 -2.79 -13.15 24.29
C GLN A 215 -3.67 -14.38 24.02
N GLU A 216 -3.17 -15.41 23.34
CA GLU A 216 -3.90 -16.66 23.16
C GLU A 216 -4.29 -17.31 24.51
N LYS A 217 -3.43 -17.16 25.52
CA LYS A 217 -3.57 -17.81 26.83
C LYS A 217 -4.25 -16.92 27.89
N ALA A 218 -4.25 -15.61 27.69
CA ALA A 218 -4.77 -14.66 28.67
C ALA A 218 -6.30 -14.77 28.81
N ASP A 219 -6.82 -14.67 30.04
CA ASP A 219 -8.25 -14.83 30.31
C ASP A 219 -9.13 -13.84 29.54
N ALA A 220 -8.64 -12.62 29.30
CA ALA A 220 -9.37 -11.57 28.57
C ALA A 220 -9.60 -11.89 27.08
N THR A 221 -8.83 -12.82 26.51
CA THR A 221 -8.73 -13.03 25.06
C THR A 221 -8.86 -14.49 24.64
N ARG A 222 -8.71 -15.43 25.58
CA ARG A 222 -8.76 -16.88 25.32
C ARG A 222 -10.06 -17.32 24.65
N ASP A 223 -11.20 -16.83 25.11
CA ASP A 223 -12.49 -17.20 24.51
C ASP A 223 -12.63 -16.61 23.11
N TYR A 224 -12.27 -15.34 22.91
CA TYR A 224 -12.23 -14.74 21.57
C TYR A 224 -11.35 -15.55 20.60
N HIS A 225 -10.15 -15.97 21.02
CA HIS A 225 -9.26 -16.78 20.19
C HIS A 225 -9.92 -18.09 19.77
N ARG A 226 -10.47 -18.83 20.75
CA ARG A 226 -11.02 -20.17 20.56
C ARG A 226 -12.35 -20.20 19.81
N THR A 227 -13.26 -19.29 20.11
CA THR A 227 -14.65 -19.37 19.65
C THR A 227 -14.97 -18.44 18.49
N SER A 228 -14.18 -17.37 18.30
CA SER A 228 -14.41 -16.39 17.23
C SER A 228 -13.29 -16.42 16.20
N LEU A 229 -12.05 -16.20 16.63
CA LEU A 229 -10.93 -15.97 15.71
C LEU A 229 -10.52 -17.24 14.95
N MET A 230 -10.28 -18.34 15.64
CA MET A 230 -9.85 -19.60 15.01
C MET A 230 -10.90 -20.23 14.09
N PRO A 231 -12.19 -20.28 14.47
CA PRO A 231 -13.23 -20.71 13.53
C PRO A 231 -13.32 -19.81 12.30
N TYR A 232 -13.24 -18.49 12.46
CA TYR A 232 -13.21 -17.55 11.33
C TYR A 232 -12.02 -17.83 10.41
N PHE A 233 -10.81 -17.89 10.99
CA PHE A 233 -9.58 -18.10 10.24
C PHE A 233 -9.60 -19.45 9.51
N GLY A 234 -9.92 -20.55 10.19
CA GLY A 234 -9.99 -21.88 9.59
C GLY A 234 -10.99 -21.97 8.45
N ASN A 235 -12.20 -21.44 8.63
CA ASN A 235 -13.25 -21.47 7.60
C ASN A 235 -12.88 -20.65 6.36
N LYS A 236 -12.28 -19.48 6.55
CA LYS A 236 -11.93 -18.59 5.44
C LYS A 236 -10.63 -18.99 4.75
N TYR A 237 -9.57 -19.22 5.52
CA TYR A 237 -8.23 -19.36 4.99
C TYR A 237 -7.93 -20.75 4.45
N SER A 238 -8.64 -21.80 4.86
CA SER A 238 -8.51 -23.13 4.24
C SER A 238 -8.77 -23.09 2.73
N GLY A 239 -9.84 -22.41 2.30
CA GLY A 239 -10.17 -22.21 0.89
C GLY A 239 -9.18 -21.30 0.15
N ILE A 240 -8.61 -20.32 0.83
CA ILE A 240 -7.57 -19.43 0.28
C ILE A 240 -6.29 -20.23 0.04
N PHE A 241 -5.81 -20.97 1.04
CA PHE A 241 -4.63 -21.82 0.92
C PHE A 241 -4.79 -22.81 -0.22
N LYS A 242 -5.91 -23.56 -0.25
CA LYS A 242 -6.20 -24.50 -1.33
C LYS A 242 -6.07 -23.83 -2.71
N ARG A 243 -6.68 -22.65 -2.87
CA ARG A 243 -6.61 -21.89 -4.13
C ARG A 243 -5.18 -21.47 -4.47
N CYS A 244 -4.39 -21.04 -3.49
CA CYS A 244 -2.99 -20.68 -3.71
C CYS A 244 -2.16 -21.89 -4.18
N PHE A 245 -2.32 -23.06 -3.56
CA PHE A 245 -1.66 -24.29 -4.01
C PHE A 245 -2.11 -24.72 -5.42
N ASP A 246 -3.41 -24.61 -5.71
CA ASP A 246 -3.96 -25.02 -7.01
C ASP A 246 -3.54 -24.08 -8.17
N THR A 247 -3.22 -22.81 -7.88
CA THR A 247 -2.92 -21.79 -8.90
C THR A 247 -1.42 -21.55 -9.14
N ILE A 248 -0.57 -21.84 -8.16
CA ILE A 248 0.87 -21.63 -8.27
C ILE A 248 1.53 -22.86 -8.91
N SER A 249 2.23 -22.66 -10.03
CA SER A 249 2.84 -23.77 -10.80
C SER A 249 3.90 -24.58 -10.03
N LYS A 250 4.57 -23.99 -9.04
CA LYS A 250 5.57 -24.63 -8.17
C LYS A 250 5.39 -24.13 -6.73
N PRO A 251 4.41 -24.64 -5.99
CA PRO A 251 4.15 -24.21 -4.61
C PRO A 251 5.39 -24.43 -3.73
N ASP A 252 5.78 -23.40 -2.99
CA ASP A 252 6.77 -23.49 -1.93
C ASP A 252 6.04 -23.83 -0.62
N ASP A 253 6.08 -25.10 -0.27
CA ASP A 253 5.40 -25.73 0.87
C ASP A 253 6.26 -25.75 2.15
N ARG A 254 7.38 -25.02 2.17
CA ARG A 254 8.17 -24.84 3.38
C ARG A 254 7.31 -24.23 4.48
N ALA A 255 7.50 -24.73 5.69
CA ALA A 255 6.87 -24.16 6.87
C ALA A 255 7.27 -22.68 7.02
N PHE A 256 6.31 -21.86 7.41
CA PHE A 256 6.52 -20.44 7.68
C PHE A 256 5.67 -19.99 8.85
N THR A 257 6.10 -18.92 9.51
CA THR A 257 5.38 -18.31 10.62
C THR A 257 4.99 -16.90 10.22
N PHE A 258 3.76 -16.52 10.55
CA PHE A 258 3.37 -15.12 10.50
C PHE A 258 2.61 -14.70 11.74
N VAL A 259 2.60 -13.40 11.99
CA VAL A 259 1.76 -12.77 13.00
C VAL A 259 1.00 -11.63 12.35
N ALA A 260 -0.33 -11.63 12.43
CA ALA A 260 -1.15 -10.49 12.04
C ALA A 260 -1.54 -9.69 13.30
N ALA A 261 -1.14 -8.41 13.35
CA ALA A 261 -1.62 -7.47 14.36
C ALA A 261 -2.97 -6.91 13.90
N ILE A 262 -4.00 -7.14 14.70
CA ILE A 262 -5.40 -6.85 14.41
C ILE A 262 -5.86 -5.70 15.29
N ASN A 263 -6.49 -4.70 14.69
CA ASN A 263 -7.02 -3.54 15.39
C ASN A 263 -8.36 -3.84 16.10
N SER A 264 -8.85 -2.89 16.89
CA SER A 264 -10.13 -2.97 17.60
C SER A 264 -11.35 -3.15 16.67
N ASP A 265 -11.27 -2.64 15.44
CA ASP A 265 -12.31 -2.80 14.42
C ASP A 265 -12.20 -4.11 13.61
N GLY A 266 -11.14 -4.90 13.83
CA GLY A 266 -10.85 -6.13 13.11
C GLY A 266 -9.92 -5.97 11.91
N SER A 267 -9.55 -4.75 11.52
CA SER A 267 -8.62 -4.50 10.43
C SER A 267 -7.20 -4.96 10.77
N VAL A 268 -6.43 -5.34 9.74
CA VAL A 268 -5.02 -5.74 9.93
C VAL A 268 -4.11 -4.52 9.88
N LEU A 269 -3.42 -4.25 10.99
CA LEU A 269 -2.47 -3.15 11.16
C LEU A 269 -1.09 -3.47 10.58
N ARG A 270 -0.63 -4.72 10.76
CA ARG A 270 0.69 -5.18 10.30
C ARG A 270 0.74 -6.69 10.24
N VAL A 271 1.47 -7.21 9.25
CA VAL A 271 1.84 -8.63 9.19
C VAL A 271 3.34 -8.78 9.37
N TYR A 272 3.74 -9.58 10.36
CA TYR A 272 5.11 -10.00 10.62
C TYR A 272 5.31 -11.39 10.04
N ARG A 273 6.50 -11.68 9.50
CA ARG A 273 6.82 -12.98 8.89
C ARG A 273 8.32 -13.27 8.92
N ASP A 274 8.70 -14.54 8.93
CA ASP A 274 10.09 -15.02 8.90
C ASP A 274 10.54 -15.39 7.49
N LEU A 275 9.65 -16.04 6.73
CA LEU A 275 9.91 -16.56 5.41
C LEU A 275 8.79 -16.15 4.46
N GLU A 276 9.17 -15.62 3.30
CA GLU A 276 8.24 -15.26 2.24
C GLU A 276 8.24 -16.35 1.17
N THR A 277 7.31 -17.30 1.31
CA THR A 277 7.02 -18.31 0.29
C THR A 277 6.04 -17.76 -0.73
N ASN A 278 6.01 -18.32 -1.94
CA ASN A 278 5.03 -17.90 -2.95
C ASN A 278 3.57 -18.22 -2.50
N ILE A 279 3.39 -19.21 -1.63
CA ILE A 279 2.11 -19.52 -0.99
C ILE A 279 1.72 -18.43 0.00
N PHE A 280 2.66 -17.98 0.84
CA PHE A 280 2.42 -16.85 1.74
C PHE A 280 2.06 -15.59 0.95
N GLN A 281 2.82 -15.25 -0.10
CA GLN A 281 2.54 -14.07 -0.94
C GLN A 281 1.12 -14.09 -1.50
N CYS A 282 0.66 -15.25 -1.99
CA CYS A 282 -0.70 -15.41 -2.51
C CYS A 282 -1.78 -15.15 -1.44
N MET A 283 -1.63 -15.73 -0.23
CA MET A 283 -2.61 -15.47 0.84
C MET A 283 -2.50 -14.05 1.41
N ASN A 284 -1.30 -13.45 1.39
CA ASN A 284 -1.01 -12.19 2.05
C ASN A 284 -1.85 -11.05 1.46
N ALA A 285 -2.14 -11.10 0.16
CA ALA A 285 -3.03 -10.15 -0.51
C ALA A 285 -4.46 -10.14 0.07
N THR A 286 -4.92 -11.29 0.61
CA THR A 286 -6.19 -11.36 1.33
C THR A 286 -6.02 -10.99 2.81
N LEU A 287 -4.94 -11.48 3.44
CA LEU A 287 -4.66 -11.26 4.85
C LEU A 287 -4.56 -9.78 5.20
N THR A 288 -3.82 -8.98 4.43
CA THR A 288 -3.63 -7.55 4.71
C THR A 288 -4.89 -6.70 4.53
N LYS A 289 -5.91 -7.24 3.86
CA LYS A 289 -7.19 -6.56 3.61
C LYS A 289 -8.33 -7.12 4.46
N ASP A 290 -8.03 -8.12 5.27
CA ASP A 290 -9.06 -8.81 6.02
C ASP A 290 -9.63 -7.94 7.14
N HIS A 291 -10.89 -8.19 7.47
CA HIS A 291 -11.53 -7.73 8.70
C HIS A 291 -11.87 -8.95 9.54
N PHE A 292 -11.05 -9.19 10.54
CA PHE A 292 -11.25 -10.25 11.52
C PHE A 292 -12.44 -9.93 12.44
N PRO A 293 -13.00 -10.94 13.15
CA PRO A 293 -13.89 -10.68 14.26
C PRO A 293 -13.26 -9.67 15.23
N LYS A 294 -14.03 -8.72 15.75
CA LYS A 294 -13.50 -7.64 16.59
C LYS A 294 -12.85 -8.21 17.87
N PRO A 295 -11.57 -7.95 18.14
CA PRO A 295 -10.91 -8.49 19.32
C PRO A 295 -11.31 -7.71 20.59
N PRO A 296 -11.27 -8.34 21.77
CA PRO A 296 -11.54 -7.68 23.05
C PRO A 296 -10.39 -6.76 23.51
N VAL A 297 -9.21 -6.87 22.87
CA VAL A 297 -8.05 -6.00 23.09
C VAL A 297 -7.45 -5.61 21.75
N ALA A 298 -6.87 -4.41 21.66
CA ALA A 298 -6.17 -3.94 20.47
C ALA A 298 -4.78 -3.40 20.86
N PRO A 299 -3.72 -3.74 20.12
CA PRO A 299 -3.70 -4.71 19.02
C PRO A 299 -3.80 -6.16 19.54
N PHE A 300 -4.54 -7.01 18.82
CA PHE A 300 -4.52 -8.47 19.02
C PHE A 300 -3.57 -9.12 18.01
N PHE A 301 -2.68 -10.00 18.47
CA PHE A 301 -1.66 -10.64 17.65
C PHE A 301 -2.06 -12.08 17.34
N LEU A 302 -2.61 -12.30 16.14
CA LEU A 302 -2.85 -13.64 15.62
C LEU A 302 -1.53 -14.26 15.17
N SER A 303 -0.96 -15.18 15.96
CA SER A 303 0.20 -15.97 15.57
C SER A 303 -0.23 -17.26 14.88
N VAL A 304 0.33 -17.53 13.71
CA VAL A 304 0.05 -18.77 12.95
C VAL A 304 1.37 -19.38 12.51
N GLU A 305 1.58 -20.63 12.93
CA GLU A 305 2.65 -21.48 12.43
C GLU A 305 2.08 -22.42 11.37
N MET A 306 2.44 -22.19 10.11
CA MET A 306 1.98 -23.01 9.00
C MET A 306 2.97 -24.15 8.76
N LYS A 307 2.45 -25.38 8.77
CA LYS A 307 3.16 -26.59 8.37
C LYS A 307 2.29 -27.34 7.38
N PHE A 308 2.82 -27.56 6.18
CA PHE A 308 2.13 -28.35 5.16
C PHE A 308 2.63 -29.80 5.27
N THR A 309 1.69 -30.74 5.21
CA THR A 309 2.01 -32.15 5.08
C THR A 309 1.89 -32.51 3.60
N PRO A 310 2.87 -33.23 3.03
CA PRO A 310 2.79 -33.73 1.65
C PRO A 310 1.54 -34.57 1.38
#